data_AF-A0A414ZR97-F1
#
_entry.id   AF-A0A414ZR97-F1
#
_cell.length_a   1.000
_cell.length_b   1.000
_cell.length_c   1.000
_cell.angle_alpha   90.00
_cell.angle_beta   90.00
_cell.angle_gamma   90.00
#
_symmetry.space_group_name_H-M   'P 1'
#
loop_
_entity.id
_entity.type
_entity.pdbx_description
1 polymer ?
#
loop_
_entity_poly.entity_id
_entity_poly.type
_entity_poly.pdbx_seq_one_letter_code
_entity_poly.pdbx_strand_id
1 'polypeptide(L)'
;MKINEVRKTETIEKLVRIEYVSDDGTVFGSEEECKKYEESALFAISKELKRMGNKNYLSHCDINDDYSYDEKVEIFDIQTERDLENLKRYLYLVLKKNGASDDTVNDCFKSKDGKRNKHVFDGVTAGHEVMIFWNYDEDWFWVYNDGSINGYCEFFREKITELITPKEEK
;
A
#
# COMPACT_ATOMS: atom_id res chain seq x y z
N MET A 1 15.09 -6.83 -14.85
CA MET A 1 15.71 -7.50 -13.68
C MET A 1 17.19 -7.14 -13.45
N LYS A 2 17.57 -6.90 -12.20
CA LYS A 2 18.94 -6.78 -11.66
C LYS A 2 19.23 -7.90 -10.65
N ILE A 3 20.49 -8.28 -10.48
CA ILE A 3 20.91 -9.27 -9.47
C ILE A 3 21.72 -8.55 -8.39
N ASN A 4 21.33 -8.71 -7.13
CA ASN A 4 22.01 -8.16 -5.97
C ASN A 4 22.62 -9.29 -5.14
N GLU A 5 23.90 -9.15 -4.81
CA GLU A 5 24.58 -10.04 -3.87
C GLU A 5 24.56 -9.43 -2.47
N VAL A 6 23.83 -10.03 -1.55
CA VAL A 6 23.83 -9.62 -0.15
C VAL A 6 24.98 -10.32 0.55
N ARG A 7 26.02 -9.56 0.88
CA ARG A 7 27.21 -10.02 1.62
C ARG A 7 27.17 -9.51 3.05
N LYS A 8 27.63 -10.33 3.99
CA LYS A 8 27.77 -9.95 5.41
C LYS A 8 29.23 -10.06 5.82
N THR A 9 29.72 -9.01 6.47
CA THR A 9 31.08 -8.95 6.99
C THR A 9 31.05 -9.33 8.47
N GLU A 10 31.56 -10.50 8.80
CA GLU A 10 31.83 -10.92 10.18
C GLU A 10 33.34 -10.93 10.41
N THR A 11 34.01 -12.05 10.11
CA THR A 11 35.48 -12.18 10.15
C THR A 11 36.11 -12.31 8.74
N ILE A 12 35.30 -12.70 7.74
CA ILE A 12 35.59 -12.78 6.30
C ILE A 12 34.30 -12.36 5.58
N GLU A 13 34.38 -11.69 4.42
CA GLU A 13 33.20 -11.44 3.59
C GLU A 13 32.59 -12.76 3.11
N LYS A 14 31.33 -13.00 3.46
CA LYS A 14 30.57 -14.17 3.00
C LYS A 14 29.31 -13.72 2.27
N LEU A 15 29.09 -14.28 1.08
CA LEU A 15 27.81 -14.17 0.37
C LEU A 15 26.73 -14.88 1.19
N VAL A 16 25.70 -14.14 1.59
CA VAL A 16 24.61 -14.64 2.44
C VAL A 16 23.40 -15.05 1.61
N ARG A 17 23.02 -14.22 0.64
CA ARG A 17 21.93 -14.50 -0.29
C ARG A 17 22.10 -13.73 -1.60
N ILE A 18 21.52 -14.27 -2.66
CA ILE A 18 21.36 -13.59 -3.93
C ILE A 18 19.90 -13.14 -4.01
N GLU A 19 19.70 -11.87 -4.35
CA GLU A 19 18.38 -11.27 -4.54
C GLU A 19 18.21 -10.89 -6.01
N TYR A 20 17.01 -11.10 -6.54
CA TYR A 20 16.64 -10.73 -7.90
C TYR A 20 15.65 -9.57 -7.83
N VAL A 21 16.03 -8.42 -8.37
CA VAL A 21 15.24 -7.19 -8.30
C VAL A 21 14.61 -6.94 -9.66
N SER A 22 13.29 -7.00 -9.74
CA SER A 22 12.54 -6.68 -10.97
C SER A 22 12.67 -5.21 -11.34
N ASP A 23 12.32 -4.83 -12.57
CA ASP A 23 12.48 -3.44 -13.03
C ASP A 23 11.71 -2.40 -12.21
N ASP A 24 10.60 -2.79 -11.57
CA ASP A 24 9.82 -1.90 -10.68
C ASP A 24 10.38 -1.84 -9.24
N GLY A 25 11.51 -2.51 -9.00
CA GLY A 25 12.19 -2.55 -7.71
C GLY A 25 11.70 -3.66 -6.77
N THR A 26 10.72 -4.48 -7.16
CA THR A 26 10.27 -5.62 -6.33
C THR A 26 11.37 -6.68 -6.25
N VAL A 27 11.66 -7.15 -5.02
CA VAL A 27 12.76 -8.08 -4.71
C VAL A 27 12.25 -9.51 -4.54
N PHE A 28 12.96 -10.48 -5.13
CA PHE A 28 12.65 -11.90 -5.13
C PHE A 28 13.85 -12.73 -4.67
N GLY A 29 13.58 -13.88 -4.06
CA GLY A 29 14.62 -14.84 -3.66
C GLY A 29 15.10 -15.75 -4.81
N SER A 30 14.38 -15.78 -5.93
CA SER A 30 14.71 -16.59 -7.09
C SER A 30 14.53 -15.84 -8.42
N GLU A 31 15.35 -16.21 -9.41
CA GLU A 31 15.29 -15.64 -10.76
C GLU A 31 13.98 -15.98 -11.46
N GLU A 32 13.48 -17.21 -11.25
CA GLU A 32 12.26 -17.71 -11.90
C GLU A 32 11.02 -16.95 -11.44
N GLU A 33 10.89 -16.69 -10.13
CA GLU A 33 9.78 -15.89 -9.59
C GLU A 33 9.85 -14.45 -10.09
N CYS A 34 11.05 -13.86 -10.16
CA CYS A 34 11.25 -12.52 -10.69
C CYS A 34 10.82 -12.42 -12.15
N LYS A 35 11.23 -13.38 -13.00
CA LYS A 35 10.84 -13.43 -14.41
C LYS A 35 9.33 -13.62 -14.61
N LYS A 36 8.72 -14.56 -13.88
CA LYS A 36 7.25 -14.76 -13.90
C LYS A 36 6.51 -13.50 -13.46
N TYR A 37 7.04 -12.77 -12.49
CA TYR A 37 6.50 -11.49 -12.07
C TYR A 37 6.63 -10.43 -13.17
N GLU A 38 7.80 -10.28 -13.80
CA GLU A 38 8.02 -9.33 -14.89
C GLU A 38 7.13 -9.60 -16.13
N GLU A 39 6.65 -10.83 -16.29
CA GLU A 39 5.67 -11.20 -17.33
C GLU A 39 4.21 -11.00 -16.90
N SER A 40 3.95 -10.68 -15.63
CA SER A 40 2.61 -10.62 -15.06
C SER A 40 1.89 -9.29 -15.37
N ALA A 41 0.56 -9.35 -15.38
CA ALA A 41 -0.27 -8.15 -15.45
C ALA A 41 -0.03 -7.19 -14.26
N LEU A 42 0.38 -7.72 -13.10
CA LEU A 42 0.69 -6.93 -11.92
C LEU A 42 1.94 -6.06 -12.14
N PHE A 43 2.97 -6.61 -12.77
CA PHE A 43 4.16 -5.84 -13.11
C PHE A 43 3.88 -4.79 -14.19
N ALA A 44 3.12 -5.16 -15.23
CA ALA A 44 2.75 -4.22 -16.29
C ALA A 44 1.99 -3.00 -15.73
N ILE A 45 1.05 -3.22 -14.80
CA ILE A 45 0.33 -2.11 -14.16
C ILE A 45 1.20 -1.34 -13.17
N SER A 46 2.09 -2.02 -12.42
CA SER A 46 2.99 -1.41 -11.44
C SER A 46 3.88 -0.33 -12.08
N LYS A 47 4.34 -0.56 -13.32
CA LYS A 47 5.13 0.40 -14.09
C LYS A 47 4.38 1.68 -14.50
N GLU A 48 3.05 1.64 -14.52
CA GLU A 48 2.23 2.81 -14.85
C GLU A 48 1.91 3.67 -13.61
N LEU A 49 2.26 3.21 -12.41
CA LEU A 49 1.98 3.92 -11.15
C LEU A 49 3.05 4.96 -10.84
N LYS A 50 2.62 6.14 -10.42
CA LYS A 50 3.49 7.24 -10.00
C LYS A 50 3.76 7.15 -8.50
N ARG A 51 4.58 6.17 -8.09
CA ARG A 51 4.96 5.97 -6.69
C ARG A 51 5.75 7.16 -6.15
N MET A 52 5.42 7.59 -4.93
CA MET A 52 6.11 8.67 -4.22
C MET A 52 7.00 8.11 -3.12
N GLY A 53 8.18 8.73 -2.95
CA GLY A 53 9.16 8.38 -1.91
C GLY A 53 10.43 7.73 -2.43
N ASN A 54 11.43 7.61 -1.56
CA ASN A 54 12.73 7.02 -1.88
C ASN A 54 12.73 5.47 -1.81
N LYS A 55 11.62 4.87 -1.39
CA LYS A 55 11.39 3.44 -1.27
C LYS A 55 10.04 3.10 -1.92
N ASN A 56 9.86 1.85 -2.33
CA ASN A 56 8.60 1.38 -2.94
C ASN A 56 7.41 1.45 -1.96
N TYR A 57 7.69 1.34 -0.65
CA TYR A 57 6.73 1.48 0.45
C TYR A 57 7.43 2.06 1.69
N LEU A 58 6.61 2.53 2.63
CA LEU A 58 6.99 2.95 3.97
C LEU A 58 6.40 1.95 4.99
N SER A 59 7.02 1.85 6.16
CA SER A 59 6.36 1.18 7.29
C SER A 59 5.29 2.12 7.87
N HIS A 60 4.19 1.58 8.39
CA HIS A 60 3.21 2.39 9.11
C HIS A 60 3.84 3.12 10.31
N CYS A 61 4.86 2.51 10.94
CA CYS A 61 5.68 3.13 11.98
C CYS A 61 6.43 4.39 11.52
N ASP A 62 6.74 4.52 10.23
CA ASP A 62 7.43 5.72 9.72
C ASP A 62 6.51 6.96 9.78
N ILE A 63 5.19 6.75 9.96
CA ILE A 63 4.16 7.80 10.02
C ILE A 63 3.62 7.97 11.45
N ASN A 64 3.33 6.86 12.13
CA ASN A 64 2.82 6.85 13.50
C ASN A 64 3.75 6.05 14.40
N ASP A 65 4.39 6.70 15.36
CA ASP A 65 5.17 6.02 16.40
C ASP A 65 4.29 4.95 17.10
N ASP A 66 4.89 3.80 17.44
CA ASP A 66 4.27 2.63 18.09
C ASP A 66 3.26 1.80 17.26
N TYR A 67 3.26 1.90 15.92
CA TYR A 67 2.54 0.95 15.06
C TYR A 67 3.33 -0.33 14.76
N SER A 68 2.76 -1.24 13.96
CA SER A 68 3.49 -2.44 13.50
C SER A 68 4.46 -2.08 12.39
N TYR A 69 5.71 -2.55 12.50
CA TYR A 69 6.70 -2.41 11.43
C TYR A 69 6.31 -3.17 10.16
N ASP A 70 5.42 -4.15 10.32
CA ASP A 70 5.05 -5.06 9.25
C ASP A 70 3.85 -4.55 8.43
N GLU A 71 3.15 -3.51 8.89
CA GLU A 71 2.13 -2.84 8.09
C GLU A 71 2.80 -1.86 7.11
N LYS A 72 2.36 -1.89 5.85
CA LYS A 72 2.97 -1.11 4.77
C LYS A 72 2.07 0.05 4.37
N VAL A 73 2.69 1.16 4.03
CA VAL A 73 2.04 2.32 3.45
C VAL A 73 2.68 2.63 2.11
N GLU A 74 1.87 2.66 1.06
CA GLU A 74 2.28 3.09 -0.27
C GLU A 74 1.62 4.43 -0.59
N ILE A 75 2.38 5.36 -1.17
CA ILE A 75 1.90 6.68 -1.54
C ILE A 75 2.06 6.85 -3.05
N PHE A 76 1.00 7.27 -3.71
CA PHE A 76 0.96 7.44 -5.16
C PHE A 76 0.52 8.85 -5.53
N ASP A 77 1.13 9.41 -6.56
CA ASP A 77 0.70 10.67 -7.17
C ASP A 77 -0.44 10.41 -8.18
N ILE A 78 -1.69 10.64 -7.78
CA ILE A 78 -2.88 10.33 -8.58
C ILE A 78 -3.49 11.64 -9.11
N GLN A 79 -3.05 12.07 -10.29
CA GLN A 79 -3.45 13.37 -10.86
C GLN A 79 -4.59 13.27 -11.87
N THR A 80 -4.82 12.09 -12.45
CA THR A 80 -5.83 11.87 -13.48
C THR A 80 -6.70 10.66 -13.18
N GLU A 81 -7.89 10.60 -13.79
CA GLU A 81 -8.77 9.43 -13.72
C GLU A 81 -8.08 8.14 -14.20
N ARG A 82 -7.15 8.25 -15.17
CA ARG A 82 -6.36 7.12 -15.63
C ARG A 82 -5.38 6.64 -14.56
N ASP A 83 -4.75 7.56 -13.82
CA ASP A 83 -3.90 7.20 -12.69
C ASP A 83 -4.72 6.45 -11.62
N LEU A 84 -5.95 6.94 -11.35
CA LEU A 84 -6.86 6.32 -10.38
C LEU A 84 -7.33 4.93 -10.82
N GLU A 85 -7.68 4.75 -12.10
CA GLU A 85 -8.04 3.45 -12.66
C GLU A 85 -6.87 2.46 -12.60
N ASN A 86 -5.65 2.93 -12.91
CA ASN A 86 -4.44 2.12 -12.81
C ASN A 86 -4.18 1.69 -11.36
N LEU A 87 -4.30 2.61 -10.39
CA LEU A 87 -4.17 2.30 -8.98
C LEU A 87 -5.22 1.26 -8.56
N LYS A 88 -6.50 1.46 -8.91
CA LYS A 88 -7.57 0.51 -8.61
C LYS A 88 -7.27 -0.90 -9.13
N ARG A 89 -6.76 -1.00 -10.36
CA ARG A 89 -6.38 -2.29 -10.97
C ARG A 89 -5.18 -2.92 -10.29
N TYR A 90 -4.18 -2.12 -9.92
CA TYR A 90 -3.03 -2.58 -9.14
C TYR A 90 -3.46 -3.18 -7.81
N LEU A 91 -4.26 -2.44 -7.02
CA LEU A 91 -4.75 -2.89 -5.71
C LEU A 91 -5.51 -4.22 -5.82
N TYR A 92 -6.39 -4.35 -6.82
CA TYR A 92 -7.10 -5.60 -7.08
C TYR A 92 -6.13 -6.76 -7.36
N LEU A 93 -5.12 -6.54 -8.19
CA LEU A 93 -4.15 -7.58 -8.56
C LEU A 93 -3.26 -7.99 -7.39
N VAL A 94 -2.85 -7.05 -6.52
CA VAL A 94 -2.12 -7.36 -5.27
C VAL A 94 -2.97 -8.25 -4.37
N LEU A 95 -4.22 -7.85 -4.08
CA LEU A 95 -5.15 -8.64 -3.27
C LEU A 95 -5.32 -10.06 -3.81
N LYS A 96 -5.53 -10.20 -5.13
CA LYS A 96 -5.68 -11.51 -5.77
C LYS A 96 -4.43 -12.37 -5.72
N LYS A 97 -3.26 -11.77 -5.91
CA LYS A 97 -1.97 -12.46 -5.77
C LYS A 97 -1.80 -13.02 -4.35
N ASN A 98 -2.24 -12.28 -3.34
CA ASN A 98 -2.12 -12.67 -1.93
C ASN A 98 -3.31 -13.50 -1.41
N GLY A 99 -4.19 -13.99 -2.30
CA GLY A 99 -5.24 -14.95 -1.94
C GLY A 99 -6.50 -14.35 -1.35
N ALA A 100 -6.69 -13.04 -1.42
CA ALA A 100 -7.90 -12.38 -0.92
C ALA A 100 -9.17 -12.91 -1.59
N SER A 101 -10.18 -13.21 -0.77
CA SER A 101 -11.50 -13.63 -1.26
C SER A 101 -12.22 -12.49 -2.00
N ASP A 102 -13.23 -12.80 -2.82
CA ASP A 102 -14.03 -11.75 -3.48
C ASP A 102 -14.75 -10.84 -2.47
N ASP A 103 -15.17 -11.40 -1.33
CA ASP A 103 -15.78 -10.63 -0.25
C ASP A 103 -14.78 -9.66 0.37
N THR A 104 -13.56 -10.13 0.63
CA THR A 104 -12.43 -9.34 1.13
C THR A 104 -12.11 -8.19 0.19
N VAL A 105 -12.00 -8.47 -1.12
CA VAL A 105 -11.79 -7.45 -2.15
C VAL A 105 -12.91 -6.41 -2.12
N ASN A 106 -14.16 -6.87 -2.12
CA ASN A 106 -15.31 -5.96 -2.10
C ASN A 106 -15.31 -5.06 -0.85
N ASP A 107 -14.91 -5.58 0.30
CA ASP A 107 -14.87 -4.81 1.55
C ASP A 107 -13.69 -3.81 1.63
N CYS A 108 -12.66 -3.96 0.79
CA CYS A 108 -11.62 -2.93 0.63
C CYS A 108 -12.10 -1.80 -0.30
N PHE A 109 -12.85 -2.14 -1.35
CA PHE A 109 -13.30 -1.16 -2.34
C PHE A 109 -14.60 -0.46 -1.98
N LYS A 110 -15.49 -1.08 -1.21
CA LYS A 110 -16.85 -0.58 -0.95
C LYS A 110 -17.27 -0.78 0.50
N SER A 111 -18.08 0.13 1.01
CA SER A 111 -18.71 -0.06 2.31
C SER A 111 -20.09 -0.71 2.13
N LYS A 112 -20.26 -1.95 2.62
CA LYS A 112 -21.54 -2.67 2.53
C LYS A 112 -22.70 -1.98 3.26
N ASP A 113 -22.43 -1.35 4.41
CA ASP A 113 -23.45 -0.75 5.29
C ASP A 113 -23.21 0.75 5.55
N GLY A 114 -22.30 1.37 4.81
CA GLY A 114 -21.92 2.77 4.95
C GLY A 114 -21.04 3.10 6.18
N LYS A 115 -20.85 2.16 7.11
CA LYS A 115 -20.09 2.43 8.36
C LYS A 115 -18.59 2.59 8.12
N ARG A 116 -18.09 2.08 6.99
CA ARG A 116 -16.68 2.14 6.60
C ARG A 116 -16.41 3.10 5.44
N ASN A 117 -17.34 4.01 5.12
CA ASN A 117 -17.16 4.97 4.02
C ASN A 117 -15.86 5.78 4.11
N LYS A 118 -15.39 6.07 5.32
CA LYS A 118 -14.11 6.76 5.57
C LYS A 118 -12.88 5.85 5.48
N HIS A 119 -13.05 4.57 5.14
CA HIS A 119 -12.01 3.52 5.21
C HIS A 119 -11.93 2.62 3.97
N VAL A 120 -12.61 2.99 2.88
CA VAL A 120 -12.70 2.17 1.66
C VAL A 120 -12.36 3.01 0.44
N PHE A 121 -11.92 2.33 -0.62
CA PHE A 121 -11.43 3.00 -1.82
C PHE A 121 -12.49 3.80 -2.60
N ASP A 122 -13.79 3.51 -2.43
CA ASP A 122 -14.88 4.18 -3.17
C ASP A 122 -14.88 5.72 -3.02
N GLY A 123 -14.35 6.23 -1.92
CA GLY A 123 -14.25 7.67 -1.65
C GLY A 123 -13.02 8.35 -2.26
N VAL A 124 -12.10 7.59 -2.87
CA VAL A 124 -10.84 8.12 -3.40
C VAL A 124 -11.05 8.82 -4.74
N THR A 125 -10.46 10.00 -4.88
CA THR A 125 -10.52 10.82 -6.09
C THR A 125 -9.14 11.05 -6.72
N ALA A 126 -9.12 11.58 -7.94
CA ALA A 126 -7.90 12.08 -8.56
C ALA A 126 -7.66 13.56 -8.23
N GLY A 127 -6.44 14.03 -8.45
CA GLY A 127 -5.98 15.41 -8.24
C GLY A 127 -5.09 15.59 -7.00
N HIS A 128 -4.67 14.51 -6.35
CA HIS A 128 -3.88 14.54 -5.12
C HIS A 128 -3.06 13.25 -4.95
N GLU A 129 -2.17 13.25 -3.98
CA GLU A 129 -1.53 12.02 -3.52
C GLU A 129 -2.54 11.09 -2.84
N VAL A 130 -2.38 9.77 -3.01
CA VAL A 130 -3.23 8.77 -2.38
C VAL A 130 -2.36 7.83 -1.54
N MET A 131 -2.72 7.69 -0.26
CA MET A 131 -2.10 6.79 0.69
C MET A 131 -2.90 5.50 0.80
N ILE A 132 -2.24 4.36 0.57
CA ILE A 132 -2.81 3.03 0.73
C ILE A 132 -2.12 2.34 1.89
N PHE A 133 -2.92 1.87 2.86
CA PHE A 133 -2.45 1.14 4.02
C PHE A 133 -2.75 -0.34 3.83
N TRP A 134 -1.74 -1.19 4.03
CA TRP A 134 -1.83 -2.63 3.89
C TRP A 134 -1.65 -3.31 5.24
N ASN A 135 -2.38 -4.40 5.43
CA ASN A 135 -2.08 -5.33 6.52
C ASN A 135 -0.80 -6.14 6.23
N TYR A 136 -0.36 -6.90 7.23
CA TYR A 136 0.83 -7.76 7.16
C TYR A 136 0.85 -8.67 5.91
N ASP A 137 -0.28 -9.35 5.65
CA ASP A 137 -0.38 -10.36 4.58
C ASP A 137 -0.64 -9.75 3.19
N GLU A 138 -0.84 -8.43 3.09
CA GLU A 138 -1.22 -7.71 1.86
C GLU A 138 -2.47 -8.28 1.17
N ASP A 139 -3.34 -8.95 1.94
CA ASP A 139 -4.63 -9.49 1.50
C ASP A 139 -5.80 -8.59 1.93
N TRP A 140 -5.49 -7.45 2.58
CA TRP A 140 -6.42 -6.39 2.94
C TRP A 140 -5.76 -5.01 2.88
N PHE A 141 -6.48 -4.01 2.37
CA PHE A 141 -6.06 -2.61 2.43
C PHE A 141 -7.18 -1.68 2.89
N TRP A 142 -6.79 -0.50 3.35
CA TRP A 142 -7.70 0.60 3.61
C TRP A 142 -7.07 1.95 3.25
N VAL A 143 -7.92 2.96 3.24
CA VAL A 143 -7.56 4.38 3.09
C VAL A 143 -8.20 5.17 4.23
N TYR A 144 -7.94 6.48 4.32
CA TYR A 144 -8.67 7.37 5.22
C TYR A 144 -9.33 8.48 4.41
N ASN A 145 -10.64 8.68 4.60
CA ASN A 145 -11.44 9.65 3.86
C ASN A 145 -11.27 9.50 2.33
N ASP A 146 -10.80 10.53 1.64
CA ASP A 146 -10.54 10.53 0.18
C ASP A 146 -9.19 9.90 -0.20
N GLY A 147 -8.47 9.35 0.78
CA GLY A 147 -7.16 8.75 0.61
C GLY A 147 -6.01 9.74 0.57
N SER A 148 -6.25 11.05 0.62
CA SER A 148 -5.18 12.06 0.62
C SER A 148 -4.46 12.15 1.98
N ILE A 149 -3.28 12.79 2.00
CA ILE A 149 -2.60 13.09 3.27
C ILE A 149 -3.48 14.01 4.13
N ASN A 150 -4.17 14.98 3.51
CA ASN A 150 -5.10 15.85 4.22
C ASN A 150 -6.27 15.05 4.80
N GLY A 151 -6.87 14.15 4.01
CA GLY A 151 -7.94 13.26 4.44
C GLY A 151 -7.51 12.38 5.62
N TYR A 152 -6.28 11.86 5.59
CA TYR A 152 -5.67 11.15 6.71
C TYR A 152 -5.57 12.03 7.97
N CYS A 153 -4.97 13.22 7.88
CA CYS A 153 -4.83 14.12 9.03
C CYS A 153 -6.18 14.58 9.60
N GLU A 154 -7.15 14.89 8.73
CA GLU A 154 -8.49 15.31 9.13
C GLU A 154 -9.24 14.19 9.84
N PHE A 155 -9.11 12.94 9.40
CA PHE A 155 -9.72 11.79 10.07
C PHE A 155 -9.33 11.74 11.56
N PHE A 156 -8.03 11.82 11.86
CA PHE A 156 -7.56 11.77 13.24
C PHE A 156 -7.92 13.05 14.01
N ARG A 157 -7.86 14.22 13.37
CA ARG A 157 -8.32 15.48 13.98
C ARG A 157 -9.78 15.40 14.41
N GLU A 158 -10.66 14.91 13.54
CA GLU A 158 -12.08 14.72 13.84
C GLU A 158 -12.26 13.76 15.02
N LYS A 159 -11.56 12.62 15.01
CA LYS A 159 -11.64 11.63 16.09
C LYS A 159 -11.19 12.17 17.43
N ILE A 160 -10.08 12.91 17.46
CA ILE A 160 -9.59 13.56 18.68
C ILE A 160 -10.60 14.62 19.14
N THR A 161 -11.12 15.43 18.22
CA THR A 161 -12.11 16.47 18.51
C THR A 161 -13.37 15.88 19.13
N GLU A 162 -13.88 14.77 18.59
CA GLU A 162 -15.04 14.04 19.10
C GLU A 162 -14.80 13.56 20.54
N LEU A 163 -13.60 13.06 20.85
CA LEU A 163 -13.25 12.55 22.18
C LEU A 163 -13.15 13.64 23.25
N ILE A 164 -12.68 14.84 22.88
CA ILE A 164 -12.51 15.94 23.84
C ILE A 164 -13.75 16.84 23.95
N THR A 165 -14.69 16.73 23.01
CA THR A 165 -15.93 17.51 23.06
C THR A 165 -16.81 17.01 24.21
N PRO A 166 -17.18 17.86 25.18
CA PRO A 166 -18.07 17.46 26.27
C PRO A 166 -19.37 16.90 25.71
N LYS A 167 -19.79 15.73 26.20
CA LYS A 167 -21.12 15.22 25.90
C LYS A 167 -22.11 16.09 26.67
N GLU A 168 -23.07 16.68 25.96
CA GLU A 168 -24.18 17.35 26.63
C GLU A 168 -24.86 16.34 27.56
N GLU A 169 -24.85 16.64 28.87
CA GLU A 169 -25.63 15.89 29.84
C GLU A 169 -27.11 16.13 29.50
N LYS A 170 -27.81 15.06 29.10
CA LYS A 170 -29.28 15.06 28.93
C LYS A 170 -29.97 14.86 30.26
#